data_AF-A0A2V5IY41-F1
#
_entry.id   AF-A0A2V5IY41-F1
#
_cell.length_a   1.000
_cell.length_b   1.000
_cell.length_c   1.000
_cell.angle_alpha   90.00
_cell.angle_beta   90.00
_cell.angle_gamma   90.00
#
_symmetry.space_group_name_H-M   'P 1'
#
loop_
_entity.id
_entity.type
_entity.pdbx_description
1 polymer ?
#
loop_
_entity_poly.entity_id
_entity_poly.type
_entity_poly.pdbx_seq_one_letter_code
_entity_poly.pdbx_strand_id
1 'polypeptide(L)'
;MSNILTTKVKRSREPVRACPQKQSAMFLNAFPCFSQDTVTEVMKRNLFSMPLPNEWRFGDSNNGSTRRLNWKKFKRSDNEGTDWHKLVGLCDVVERDRRYVIFVIEGSKDALAAFEFAHRAGVLRDVGVVAALGSGYRPINSELKRLAGRRLIVIGDRDHVGVESVRRGLVGSVFHWGRSRRA
;
A
#
# COMPACT_ATOMS: atom_id res chain seq x y z
N MET A 1 -45.66 41.82 -10.33
CA MET A 1 -44.51 41.39 -11.14
C MET A 1 -43.68 40.41 -10.32
N SER A 2 -43.82 39.11 -10.55
CA SER A 2 -43.16 38.06 -9.77
C SER A 2 -42.04 37.45 -10.61
N ASN A 3 -40.79 37.64 -10.19
CA ASN A 3 -39.61 37.04 -10.81
C ASN A 3 -39.34 35.66 -10.22
N ILE A 4 -39.52 34.60 -11.01
CA ILE A 4 -39.15 33.23 -10.66
C ILE A 4 -37.69 33.02 -11.10
N LEU A 5 -36.78 33.00 -10.13
CA LEU A 5 -35.40 32.56 -10.31
C LEU A 5 -35.37 31.03 -10.45
N THR A 6 -35.13 30.54 -11.66
CA THR A 6 -34.88 29.12 -11.93
C THR A 6 -33.39 28.82 -11.78
N THR A 7 -32.99 28.34 -10.60
CA THR A 7 -31.64 27.83 -10.35
C THR A 7 -31.45 26.48 -11.06
N LYS A 8 -30.71 26.48 -12.17
CA LYS A 8 -30.27 25.24 -12.83
C LYS A 8 -29.29 24.50 -11.92
N VAL A 9 -29.75 23.43 -11.28
CA VAL A 9 -28.92 22.47 -10.55
C VAL A 9 -28.03 21.74 -11.56
N LYS A 10 -26.73 22.06 -11.54
CA LYS A 10 -25.69 21.40 -12.34
C LYS A 10 -25.48 20.01 -11.74
N ARG A 11 -26.09 18.97 -12.32
CA ARG A 11 -25.82 17.57 -11.93
C ARG A 11 -24.34 17.29 -12.17
N SER A 12 -23.56 17.16 -11.10
CA SER A 12 -22.21 16.62 -11.15
C SER A 12 -22.29 15.20 -11.68
N ARG A 13 -21.66 14.94 -12.83
CA ARG A 13 -21.50 13.59 -13.38
C ARG A 13 -20.66 12.80 -12.37
N GLU A 14 -21.27 11.88 -11.65
CA GLU A 14 -20.51 10.85 -10.94
C GLU A 14 -19.60 10.13 -11.95
N PRO A 15 -18.32 9.91 -11.64
CA PRO A 15 -17.45 9.14 -12.52
C PRO A 15 -18.01 7.73 -12.63
N VAL A 16 -18.31 7.30 -13.86
CA VAL A 16 -18.71 5.94 -14.19
C VAL A 16 -17.70 4.99 -13.56
N ARG A 17 -18.12 4.20 -12.56
CA ARG A 17 -17.28 3.18 -11.94
C ARG A 17 -16.89 2.18 -13.03
N ALA A 18 -15.65 2.26 -13.50
CA ALA A 18 -15.14 1.33 -14.47
C ALA A 18 -15.16 -0.09 -13.90
N CYS A 19 -15.46 -1.08 -14.74
CA CYS A 19 -15.48 -2.49 -14.36
C CYS A 19 -14.09 -2.91 -13.80
N PRO A 20 -14.00 -3.50 -12.59
CA PRO A 20 -12.74 -3.92 -11.97
C PRO A 20 -11.87 -4.84 -12.84
N GLN A 21 -12.50 -5.66 -13.68
CA GLN A 21 -11.82 -6.56 -14.62
C GLN A 21 -11.08 -5.78 -15.72
N LYS A 22 -11.69 -4.71 -16.24
CA LYS A 22 -11.03 -3.84 -17.25
C LYS A 22 -9.86 -3.06 -16.63
N GLN A 23 -9.99 -2.66 -15.37
CA GLN A 23 -8.92 -1.95 -14.64
C GLN A 23 -7.70 -2.88 -14.42
N SER A 24 -7.92 -4.06 -13.84
CA SER A 24 -6.83 -5.02 -13.62
C SER A 24 -6.11 -5.42 -14.92
N ALA A 25 -6.83 -5.62 -16.02
CA ALA A 25 -6.23 -5.91 -17.32
C ALA A 25 -5.27 -4.81 -17.80
N MET A 26 -5.63 -3.52 -17.65
CA MET A 26 -4.74 -2.41 -18.03
C MET A 26 -3.44 -2.42 -17.21
N PHE A 27 -3.53 -2.65 -15.90
CA PHE A 27 -2.36 -2.73 -15.04
C PHE A 27 -1.47 -3.91 -15.42
N LEU A 28 -2.03 -5.10 -15.60
CA LEU A 28 -1.29 -6.32 -15.94
C LEU A 28 -0.61 -6.22 -17.31
N ASN A 29 -1.22 -5.55 -18.29
CA ASN A 29 -0.59 -5.28 -19.57
C ASN A 29 0.65 -4.37 -19.42
N ALA A 30 0.60 -3.40 -18.51
CA ALA A 30 1.73 -2.51 -18.24
C ALA A 30 2.81 -3.17 -17.37
N PHE A 31 2.44 -4.12 -16.50
CA PHE A 31 3.32 -4.81 -15.58
C PHE A 31 3.08 -6.34 -15.63
N PRO A 32 3.57 -7.02 -16.68
CA PRO A 32 3.31 -8.46 -16.89
C PRO A 32 3.98 -9.37 -15.85
N CYS A 33 4.81 -8.82 -14.97
CA CYS A 33 5.41 -9.56 -13.86
C CYS A 33 4.43 -9.84 -12.71
N PHE A 34 3.26 -9.19 -12.67
CA PHE A 34 2.22 -9.46 -11.69
C PHE A 34 1.22 -10.48 -12.19
N SER A 35 0.73 -11.33 -11.29
CA SER A 35 -0.39 -12.23 -11.59
C SER A 35 -1.74 -11.53 -11.43
N GLN A 36 -2.75 -12.01 -12.16
CA GLN A 36 -4.15 -11.58 -12.00
C GLN A 36 -4.64 -11.84 -10.57
N ASP A 37 -4.21 -12.95 -9.96
CA ASP A 37 -4.57 -13.32 -8.59
C ASP A 37 -4.02 -12.33 -7.57
N THR A 38 -2.76 -11.93 -7.70
CA THR A 38 -2.16 -10.88 -6.87
C THR A 38 -2.97 -9.60 -6.95
N VAL A 39 -3.21 -9.07 -8.15
CA VAL A 39 -3.93 -7.81 -8.32
C VAL A 39 -5.35 -7.90 -7.74
N THR A 40 -6.04 -9.00 -8.03
CA THR A 40 -7.41 -9.25 -7.58
C THR A 40 -7.50 -9.32 -6.05
N GLU A 41 -6.56 -10.01 -5.41
CA GLU A 41 -6.51 -10.11 -3.96
C GLU A 41 -6.20 -8.75 -3.30
N VAL A 42 -5.22 -8.00 -3.81
CA VAL A 42 -4.87 -6.68 -3.26
C VAL A 42 -6.02 -5.68 -3.44
N MET A 43 -6.77 -5.77 -4.55
CA MET A 43 -8.02 -5.02 -4.74
C MET A 43 -9.09 -5.41 -3.72
N LYS A 44 -9.29 -6.72 -3.47
CA LYS A 44 -10.24 -7.21 -2.45
C LYS A 44 -9.90 -6.72 -1.04
N ARG A 45 -8.61 -6.49 -0.76
CA ARG A 45 -8.12 -5.90 0.49
C ARG A 45 -8.26 -4.38 0.56
N ASN A 46 -8.77 -3.75 -0.50
CA ASN A 46 -8.85 -2.29 -0.64
C ASN A 46 -7.49 -1.58 -0.54
N LEU A 47 -6.42 -2.27 -0.95
CA LEU A 47 -5.05 -1.72 -0.95
C LEU A 47 -4.56 -1.32 -2.34
N PHE A 48 -5.27 -1.72 -3.40
CA PHE A 48 -4.97 -1.35 -4.77
C PHE A 48 -6.22 -0.87 -5.49
N SER A 49 -6.08 0.20 -6.28
CA SER A 49 -7.14 0.72 -7.14
C SER A 49 -6.59 1.42 -8.37
N MET A 50 -7.45 1.66 -9.36
CA MET A 50 -7.14 2.47 -10.52
C MET A 50 -8.07 3.69 -10.57
N PRO A 51 -7.71 4.81 -9.90
CA PRO A 51 -8.60 5.95 -9.74
C PRO A 51 -8.90 6.68 -11.06
N LEU A 52 -7.95 6.70 -11.99
CA LEU A 52 -8.07 7.33 -13.30
C LEU A 52 -7.52 6.43 -14.41
N PRO A 53 -7.91 6.65 -15.68
CA PRO A 53 -7.28 5.97 -16.82
C PRO A 53 -5.77 6.20 -16.81
N ASN A 54 -4.99 5.11 -16.86
CA ASN A 54 -3.53 5.10 -16.78
C ASN A 54 -2.92 5.48 -15.42
N GLU A 55 -3.71 5.53 -14.35
CA GLU A 55 -3.22 5.73 -12.99
C GLU A 55 -3.62 4.55 -12.11
N TRP A 56 -2.67 4.11 -11.28
CA TRP A 56 -2.88 3.10 -10.25
C TRP A 56 -2.46 3.68 -8.92
N ARG A 57 -3.13 3.23 -7.86
CA ARG A 57 -2.86 3.64 -6.50
C ARG A 57 -2.65 2.41 -5.64
N PHE A 58 -1.57 2.42 -4.87
CA PHE A 58 -1.42 1.54 -3.72
C PHE A 58 -1.67 2.36 -2.45
N GLY A 59 -2.61 1.95 -1.63
CA GLY A 59 -3.03 2.73 -0.48
C GLY A 59 -4.36 2.24 0.09
N ASP A 60 -4.60 2.57 1.35
CA ASP A 60 -5.87 2.34 2.05
C ASP A 60 -6.63 3.68 2.21
N SER A 61 -7.59 3.71 3.14
CA SER A 61 -8.39 4.89 3.47
C SER A 61 -7.61 6.01 4.17
N ASN A 62 -6.46 5.69 4.79
CA ASN A 62 -5.67 6.65 5.55
C ASN A 62 -4.57 7.25 4.68
N ASN A 63 -3.87 6.43 3.90
CA ASN A 63 -2.70 6.86 3.14
C ASN A 63 -2.54 6.08 1.82
N GLY A 64 -1.73 6.59 0.90
CA GLY A 64 -1.43 5.92 -0.36
C GLY A 64 -0.43 6.63 -1.25
N SER A 65 -0.19 6.03 -2.41
CA SER A 65 0.62 6.61 -3.46
C SER A 65 0.02 6.27 -4.82
N THR A 66 -0.34 7.32 -5.55
CA THR A 66 -0.80 7.22 -6.94
C THR A 66 0.40 7.30 -7.90
N ARG A 67 0.35 6.50 -8.97
CA ARG A 67 1.41 6.30 -9.95
C ARG A 67 0.79 6.17 -11.34
N ARG A 68 1.54 6.58 -12.38
CA ARG A 68 1.13 6.41 -13.78
C ARG A 68 1.64 5.11 -14.36
N LEU A 69 0.84 4.49 -15.24
CA LEU A 69 1.23 3.31 -16.03
C LEU A 69 2.30 3.62 -17.08
N ASN A 70 2.35 4.86 -17.58
CA ASN A 70 3.23 5.24 -18.69
C ASN A 70 4.69 5.50 -18.29
N TRP A 71 5.12 5.02 -17.12
CA TRP A 71 6.48 5.14 -16.58
C TRP A 71 7.02 6.58 -16.42
N LYS A 72 6.22 7.61 -16.73
CA LYS A 72 6.61 9.00 -16.48
C LYS A 72 6.71 9.22 -14.97
N LYS A 73 7.82 9.80 -14.52
CA LYS A 73 8.02 10.20 -13.13
C LYS A 73 6.86 11.08 -12.69
N PHE A 74 6.10 10.63 -11.69
CA PHE A 74 5.10 11.46 -11.05
C PHE A 74 5.79 12.38 -10.03
N LYS A 75 5.33 13.64 -9.92
CA LYS A 75 5.98 14.66 -9.09
C LYS A 75 5.67 14.57 -7.59
N ARG A 76 4.61 13.87 -7.16
CA ARG A 76 4.22 13.77 -5.75
C ARG A 76 3.67 12.39 -5.38
N SER A 77 4.21 11.77 -4.34
CA SER A 77 3.46 10.79 -3.55
C SER A 77 2.22 11.48 -2.96
N ASP A 78 1.18 10.75 -2.52
CA ASP A 78 -0.06 11.37 -1.99
C ASP A 78 0.17 11.99 -0.58
N ASN A 79 1.37 12.54 -0.34
CA ASN A 79 1.94 12.89 0.95
C ASN A 79 1.48 14.27 1.49
N GLU A 80 0.33 14.77 1.04
CA GLU A 80 -0.13 16.13 1.36
C GLU A 80 -1.32 16.17 2.33
N GLY A 81 -1.75 15.03 2.86
CA GLY A 81 -2.83 14.91 3.85
C GLY A 81 -2.33 14.60 5.25
N THR A 82 -3.10 14.86 6.30
CA THR A 82 -2.70 14.66 7.72
C THR A 82 -2.16 13.27 8.06
N ASP A 83 -2.54 12.28 7.26
CA ASP A 83 -2.24 10.87 7.45
C ASP A 83 -1.11 10.36 6.56
N TRP A 84 -0.40 11.24 5.84
CA TRP A 84 0.68 10.86 4.94
C TRP A 84 1.81 10.08 5.63
N HIS A 85 1.96 10.27 6.93
CA HIS A 85 2.92 9.57 7.77
C HIS A 85 2.45 8.19 8.23
N LYS A 86 1.18 7.81 8.04
CA LYS A 86 0.64 6.55 8.54
C LYS A 86 1.03 5.38 7.66
N LEU A 87 1.07 4.20 8.28
CA LEU A 87 1.35 2.94 7.59
C LEU A 87 0.15 2.51 6.73
N VAL A 88 0.39 2.27 5.45
CA VAL A 88 -0.59 1.66 4.54
C VAL A 88 -0.67 0.17 4.82
N GLY A 89 -1.88 -0.38 4.87
CA GLY A 89 -2.13 -1.82 5.05
C GLY A 89 -2.16 -2.28 6.50
N LEU A 90 -1.92 -1.38 7.46
CA LEU A 90 -1.99 -1.72 8.88
C LEU A 90 -3.39 -2.20 9.31
N CYS A 91 -4.45 -1.61 8.76
CA CYS A 91 -5.82 -2.05 9.06
C CYS A 91 -6.07 -3.48 8.54
N ASP A 92 -5.63 -3.83 7.32
CA ASP A 92 -5.74 -5.20 6.80
C ASP A 92 -5.03 -6.20 7.73
N VAL A 93 -3.82 -5.87 8.19
CA VAL A 93 -3.05 -6.72 9.11
C VAL A 93 -3.78 -6.96 10.43
N VAL A 94 -4.35 -5.91 11.01
CA VAL A 94 -4.96 -5.98 12.34
C VAL A 94 -6.33 -6.64 12.28
N GLU A 95 -7.18 -6.23 11.35
CA GLU A 95 -8.56 -6.71 11.23
C GLU A 95 -8.64 -8.16 10.74
N ARG A 96 -7.64 -8.62 9.97
CA ARG A 96 -7.56 -10.00 9.48
C ARG A 96 -6.62 -10.89 10.28
N ASP A 97 -6.13 -10.41 11.42
CA ASP A 97 -5.16 -11.08 12.30
C ASP A 97 -3.99 -11.74 11.54
N ARG A 98 -3.38 -10.98 10.62
CA ARG A 98 -2.25 -11.48 9.83
C ARG A 98 -1.04 -11.66 10.74
N ARG A 99 -0.66 -12.91 11.00
CA ARG A 99 0.47 -13.25 11.89
C ARG A 99 1.84 -12.99 11.25
N TYR A 100 1.92 -13.10 9.93
CA TYR A 100 3.13 -12.83 9.15
C TYR A 100 2.96 -11.51 8.41
N VAL A 101 3.92 -10.61 8.56
CA VAL A 101 3.86 -9.26 8.00
C VAL A 101 5.15 -8.96 7.25
N ILE A 102 5.01 -8.51 6.00
CA ILE A 102 6.09 -7.88 5.25
C ILE A 102 5.95 -6.37 5.42
N PHE A 103 6.94 -5.73 6.01
CA PHE A 103 6.99 -4.29 6.21
C PHE A 103 7.97 -3.66 5.21
N VAL A 104 7.42 -2.91 4.26
CA VAL A 104 8.15 -2.20 3.20
C VAL A 104 8.38 -0.73 3.57
N ILE A 105 9.60 -0.21 3.40
CA ILE A 105 9.97 1.16 3.82
C ILE A 105 10.16 2.14 2.64
N GLU A 106 10.32 1.68 1.40
CA GLU A 106 10.50 2.58 0.24
C GLU A 106 9.20 3.16 -0.32
N GLY A 107 8.28 2.27 -0.71
CA GLY A 107 7.40 2.64 -1.80
C GLY A 107 6.32 1.66 -2.19
N SER A 108 5.35 2.21 -2.89
CA SER A 108 4.17 1.52 -3.40
C SER A 108 4.48 0.39 -4.38
N LYS A 109 5.60 0.48 -5.12
CA LYS A 109 6.01 -0.56 -6.07
C LYS A 109 6.51 -1.80 -5.34
N ASP A 110 7.35 -1.60 -4.33
CA ASP A 110 7.94 -2.69 -3.55
C ASP A 110 6.89 -3.37 -2.68
N ALA A 111 5.90 -2.61 -2.20
CA ALA A 111 4.73 -3.15 -1.54
C ALA A 111 3.91 -4.08 -2.47
N LEU A 112 3.65 -3.67 -3.71
CA LEU A 112 3.00 -4.55 -4.69
C LEU A 112 3.87 -5.78 -4.99
N ALA A 113 5.17 -5.59 -5.21
CA ALA A 113 6.10 -6.68 -5.45
C ALA A 113 6.11 -7.70 -4.29
N ALA A 114 6.01 -7.24 -3.04
CA ALA A 114 5.89 -8.09 -1.86
C ALA A 114 4.64 -8.98 -1.91
N PHE A 115 3.50 -8.45 -2.36
CA PHE A 115 2.30 -9.27 -2.59
C PHE A 115 2.53 -10.33 -3.67
N GLU A 116 3.18 -9.97 -4.78
CA GLU A 116 3.50 -10.93 -5.84
C GLU A 116 4.45 -12.03 -5.36
N PHE A 117 5.46 -11.70 -4.56
CA PHE A 117 6.31 -12.70 -3.92
C PHE A 117 5.51 -13.62 -2.99
N ALA A 118 4.61 -13.07 -2.18
CA ALA A 118 3.74 -13.87 -1.32
C ALA A 118 2.81 -14.79 -2.13
N HIS A 119 2.32 -14.33 -3.29
CA HIS A 119 1.55 -15.14 -4.23
C HIS A 119 2.36 -16.31 -4.77
N ARG A 120 3.56 -16.04 -5.30
CA ARG A 120 4.44 -17.08 -5.84
C ARG A 120 4.89 -18.08 -4.79
N ALA A 121 4.97 -17.67 -3.53
CA ALA A 121 5.25 -18.54 -2.38
C ALA A 121 4.01 -19.28 -1.85
N GLY A 122 2.82 -19.07 -2.42
CA GLY A 122 1.58 -19.74 -2.01
C GLY A 122 0.96 -19.24 -0.69
N VAL A 123 1.44 -18.10 -0.17
CA VAL A 123 1.07 -17.57 1.17
C VAL A 123 0.40 -16.19 1.10
N LEU A 124 0.03 -15.73 -0.09
CA LEU A 124 -0.58 -14.42 -0.32
C LEU A 124 -1.72 -14.15 0.66
N ARG A 125 -2.61 -15.12 0.84
CA ARG A 125 -3.79 -15.00 1.71
C ARG A 125 -3.46 -14.92 3.18
N ASP A 126 -2.28 -15.33 3.64
CA ASP A 126 -1.93 -15.42 5.07
C ASP A 126 -1.00 -14.30 5.52
N VAL A 127 -0.31 -13.68 4.56
CA VAL A 127 0.64 -12.60 4.79
C VAL A 127 -0.05 -11.25 4.68
N GLY A 128 0.24 -10.39 5.65
CA GLY A 128 -0.04 -8.97 5.60
C GLY A 128 1.13 -8.20 4.98
N VAL A 129 0.83 -7.15 4.21
CA VAL A 129 1.87 -6.22 3.74
C VAL A 129 1.55 -4.85 4.29
N VAL A 130 2.54 -4.24 4.92
CA VAL A 130 2.47 -2.89 5.46
C VAL A 130 3.53 -2.06 4.79
N ALA A 131 3.20 -0.83 4.40
CA ALA A 131 4.15 0.06 3.74
C ALA A 131 4.21 1.42 4.43
N ALA A 132 5.44 1.86 4.71
CA ALA A 132 5.75 3.25 4.98
C ALA A 132 6.04 3.94 3.64
N LEU A 133 5.19 4.89 3.23
CA LEU A 133 5.33 5.55 1.94
C LEU A 133 6.05 6.89 2.08
N GLY A 134 7.20 7.03 1.40
CA GLY A 134 7.94 8.29 1.31
C GLY A 134 9.20 8.35 2.18
N SER A 135 10.15 9.20 1.77
CA SER A 135 11.52 9.31 2.30
C SER A 135 11.64 9.91 3.71
N GLY A 136 10.56 9.95 4.48
CA GLY A 136 10.49 10.66 5.76
C GLY A 136 9.53 10.02 6.76
N TYR A 137 9.20 8.74 6.61
CA TYR A 137 8.38 8.04 7.59
C TYR A 137 9.02 8.13 8.98
N ARG A 138 8.23 8.61 9.94
CA ARG A 138 8.57 8.64 11.36
C ARG A 138 7.69 7.61 12.04
N PRO A 139 8.27 6.58 12.69
CA PRO A 139 7.46 5.56 13.31
C PRO A 139 6.48 6.14 14.32
N ILE A 140 5.19 5.83 14.15
CA ILE A 140 4.14 6.21 15.09
C ILE A 140 4.00 5.07 16.11
N ASN A 141 4.28 5.36 17.38
CA ASN A 141 4.31 4.33 18.43
C ASN A 141 3.00 3.52 18.53
N SER A 142 1.85 4.15 18.33
CA SER A 142 0.55 3.45 18.35
C SER A 142 0.40 2.47 17.18
N GLU A 143 0.97 2.77 16.01
CA GLU A 143 0.97 1.86 14.86
C GLU A 143 1.92 0.67 15.09
N LEU A 144 3.13 0.94 15.60
CA LEU A 144 4.09 -0.12 15.93
C LEU A 144 3.56 -1.08 16.99
N LYS A 145 2.89 -0.57 18.04
CA LYS A 145 2.25 -1.40 19.05
C LYS A 145 1.20 -2.33 18.46
N ARG A 146 0.47 -1.91 17.42
CA ARG A 146 -0.50 -2.76 16.72
C ARG A 146 0.16 -3.89 15.92
N LEU A 147 1.45 -3.77 15.60
CA LEU A 147 2.23 -4.82 14.97
C LEU A 147 2.94 -5.74 15.98
N ALA A 148 2.91 -5.41 17.28
CA ALA A 148 3.52 -6.24 18.32
C ALA A 148 2.98 -7.67 18.32
N GLY A 149 3.86 -8.64 18.62
CA GLY A 149 3.53 -10.07 18.65
C GLY A 149 3.45 -10.75 17.27
N ARG A 150 3.53 -10.01 16.17
CA ARG A 150 3.55 -10.55 14.80
C ARG A 150 4.97 -10.87 14.34
N ARG A 151 5.11 -11.75 13.35
CA ARG A 151 6.38 -12.07 12.70
C ARG A 151 6.61 -11.11 11.54
N LEU A 152 7.59 -10.22 11.69
CA LEU A 152 7.89 -9.19 10.69
C LEU A 152 9.12 -9.52 9.87
N ILE A 153 9.02 -9.33 8.55
CA ILE A 153 10.15 -9.17 7.64
C ILE A 153 10.16 -7.72 7.20
N VAL A 154 11.30 -7.04 7.35
CA VAL A 154 11.43 -5.64 6.92
C VAL A 154 12.22 -5.59 5.61
N ILE A 155 11.69 -4.88 4.62
CA ILE A 155 12.28 -4.69 3.29
C ILE A 155 12.52 -3.19 3.08
N GLY A 156 13.74 -2.84 2.66
CA GLY A 156 14.13 -1.51 2.22
C GLY A 156 15.31 -1.59 1.26
N ASP A 157 15.72 -0.43 0.73
CA ASP A 157 16.71 -0.32 -0.34
C ASP A 157 18.06 -0.80 0.17
N ARG A 158 18.82 -1.41 -0.75
CA ARG A 158 20.19 -1.82 -0.50
C ARG A 158 21.16 -0.63 -0.66
N ASP A 159 20.76 0.53 -0.17
CA ASP A 159 21.61 1.72 -0.10
C ASP A 159 21.79 2.19 1.35
N HIS A 160 22.60 3.22 1.55
CA HIS A 160 22.88 3.73 2.89
C HIS A 160 21.62 4.21 3.62
N VAL A 161 20.69 4.84 2.90
CA VAL A 161 19.46 5.42 3.45
C VAL A 161 18.46 4.32 3.80
N GLY A 162 18.32 3.32 2.95
CA GLY A 162 17.49 2.14 3.18
C GLY A 162 17.98 1.34 4.39
N VAL A 163 19.29 1.07 4.51
CA VAL A 163 19.88 0.40 5.68
C VAL A 163 19.62 1.19 6.97
N GLU A 164 19.77 2.51 6.95
CA GLU A 164 19.50 3.34 8.12
C GLU A 164 18.01 3.36 8.49
N SER A 165 17.12 3.40 7.50
CA SER A 165 15.67 3.39 7.72
C SER A 165 15.19 2.06 8.29
N VAL A 166 15.72 0.93 7.80
CA VAL A 166 15.51 -0.40 8.38
C VAL A 166 16.00 -0.43 9.83
N ARG A 167 17.21 0.08 10.12
CA ARG A 167 17.72 0.15 11.50
C ARG A 167 16.81 0.96 12.41
N ARG A 168 16.32 2.13 11.98
CA ARG A 168 15.39 2.95 12.78
C ARG A 168 14.05 2.27 13.02
N GLY A 169 13.49 1.59 12.02
CA GLY A 169 12.27 0.78 12.16
C GLY A 169 12.43 -0.37 13.15
N LEU A 170 13.63 -0.95 13.22
CA LEU A 170 13.99 -2.01 14.17
C LEU A 170 14.32 -1.47 15.57
N VAL A 171 14.85 -0.25 15.72
CA VAL A 171 15.18 0.31 17.06
C VAL A 171 13.92 0.70 17.86
N GLY A 172 12.82 1.07 17.20
CA GLY A 172 11.50 1.20 17.85
C GLY A 172 10.84 -0.14 18.18
N SER A 173 11.44 -1.24 17.73
CA SER A 173 10.89 -2.58 17.71
C SER A 173 11.97 -3.55 18.19
N VAL A 174 12.34 -3.49 19.48
CA VAL A 174 13.21 -4.51 20.10
C VAL A 174 12.48 -5.86 20.05
N PHE A 175 12.58 -6.53 18.91
CA PHE A 175 12.18 -7.90 18.71
C PHE A 175 13.40 -8.75 18.95
N HIS A 176 13.33 -9.58 20.00
CA HIS A 176 14.29 -10.64 20.22
C HIS A 176 14.29 -11.55 18.98
N TRP A 177 15.34 -11.42 18.16
CA TRP A 177 15.68 -12.45 17.20
C TRP A 177 16.19 -13.64 18.03
N GLY A 178 15.28 -14.55 18.35
CA GLY A 178 15.64 -15.81 18.97
C GLY A 178 16.60 -16.55 18.05
N ARG A 179 17.89 -16.44 18.34
CA ARG A 179 18.87 -17.43 17.89
C ARG A 179 18.42 -18.76 18.48
N SER A 180 17.70 -19.56 17.71
CA SER A 180 17.62 -20.99 18.01
C SER A 180 19.03 -21.55 17.80
N ARG A 181 19.74 -21.75 18.91
CA ARG A 181 20.88 -22.66 18.97
C ARG A 181 20.31 -24.08 18.91
N ARG A 182 20.77 -24.82 17.90
CA ARG A 182 20.87 -26.29 17.75
C ARG A 182 19.94 -27.18 18.58
N ALA A 183 19.30 -28.12 17.90
CA ALA A 183 19.51 -29.55 18.17
C ALA A 183 19.92 -30.20 16.84
#